data_AF-A0A0U5EY71-F1
#
_entry.id   AF-A0A0U5EY71-F1
#
_cell.length_a   1.000
_cell.length_b   1.000
_cell.length_c   1.000
_cell.angle_alpha   90.00
_cell.angle_beta   90.00
_cell.angle_gamma   90.00
#
_symmetry.space_group_name_H-M   'P 1'
#
loop_
_entity.id
_entity.type
_entity.pdbx_description
1 polymer ?
#
loop_
_entity_poly.entity_id
_entity_poly.type
_entity_poly.pdbx_seq_one_letter_code
_entity_poly.pdbx_strand_id
1 'polypeptide(L)'
;MNYFITSRQDLHTSAIELAQVKRLRIFDHLNVPATIVTMLYNFDHQTVEEKLKVKGRVLNIYQFYQQLPYRDDPTVDQAIIKQALTVPGCQVKDNCALRNGKVRVCVNFRNGRLYYIDYLDQYGFTNRRDFYDQRWRTYTEYFEDKGRLIARQYYDHDGQVKIIYHYRGGEGNVPILTLIQLVDQGQE
;
A
#
# COMPACT_ATOMS: atom_id res chain seq x y z
N MET A 1 -4.33 5.48 -28.37
CA MET A 1 -3.63 4.93 -27.18
C MET A 1 -4.37 3.67 -26.74
N ASN A 2 -3.65 2.57 -26.45
CA ASN A 2 -4.27 1.30 -26.03
C ASN A 2 -3.94 0.98 -24.56
N TYR A 3 -4.91 0.45 -23.83
CA TYR A 3 -4.76 0.09 -22.42
C TYR A 3 -5.12 -1.38 -22.20
N PHE A 4 -4.22 -2.14 -21.60
CA PHE A 4 -4.43 -3.54 -21.23
C PHE A 4 -4.60 -3.67 -19.72
N ILE A 5 -5.79 -4.03 -19.27
CA ILE A 5 -6.11 -4.08 -17.83
C ILE A 5 -5.77 -5.47 -17.27
N THR A 6 -5.17 -5.49 -16.08
CA THR A 6 -4.99 -6.69 -15.25
C THR A 6 -5.09 -6.34 -13.76
N SER A 7 -5.19 -7.34 -12.90
CA SER A 7 -5.23 -7.16 -11.45
C SER A 7 -3.91 -6.56 -10.95
N ARG A 8 -2.79 -7.24 -11.19
CA ARG A 8 -1.44 -6.80 -10.84
C ARG A 8 -0.41 -7.55 -11.69
N GLN A 9 0.87 -7.20 -11.52
CA GLN A 9 1.99 -8.01 -12.00
C GLN A 9 2.77 -8.48 -10.78
N ASP A 10 3.00 -9.78 -10.69
CA ASP A 10 3.63 -10.39 -9.51
C ASP A 10 5.10 -10.74 -9.72
N LEU A 11 5.87 -10.76 -8.62
CA LEU A 11 7.23 -11.29 -8.59
C LEU A 11 7.28 -12.74 -9.07
N HIS A 12 6.27 -13.53 -8.71
CA HIS A 12 6.02 -14.86 -9.24
C HIS A 12 5.23 -14.75 -10.53
N THR A 13 5.93 -14.33 -11.57
CA THR A 13 5.37 -14.05 -12.90
C THR A 13 4.69 -15.30 -13.48
N SER A 14 3.42 -15.18 -13.83
CA SER A 14 2.65 -16.23 -14.50
C SER A 14 2.75 -16.11 -16.02
N ALA A 15 2.13 -17.05 -16.75
CA ALA A 15 2.01 -16.98 -18.19
C ALA A 15 1.24 -15.73 -18.68
N ILE A 16 0.35 -15.17 -17.84
CA ILE A 16 -0.44 -13.98 -18.16
C ILE A 16 0.46 -12.76 -18.31
N GLU A 17 1.31 -12.47 -17.32
CA GLU A 17 2.21 -11.32 -17.36
C GLU A 17 3.19 -11.44 -18.54
N LEU A 18 3.73 -12.64 -18.80
CA LEU A 18 4.62 -12.87 -19.95
C LEU A 18 3.91 -12.62 -21.28
N ALA A 19 2.65 -13.04 -21.41
CA ALA A 19 1.85 -12.78 -22.61
C ALA A 19 1.57 -11.27 -22.78
N GLN A 20 1.32 -10.54 -21.69
CA GLN A 20 1.14 -9.09 -21.74
C GLN A 20 2.42 -8.36 -22.19
N VAL A 21 3.59 -8.75 -21.66
CA VAL A 21 4.88 -8.18 -22.09
C VAL A 21 5.13 -8.45 -23.57
N LYS A 22 4.87 -9.68 -24.04
CA LYS A 22 4.97 -10.00 -25.48
C LYS A 22 4.00 -9.17 -26.32
N ARG A 23 2.78 -8.95 -25.84
CA ARG A 23 1.80 -8.10 -26.51
C ARG A 23 2.30 -6.67 -26.63
N LEU A 24 2.89 -6.08 -25.58
CA LEU A 24 3.49 -4.74 -25.67
C LEU A 24 4.54 -4.66 -26.79
N ARG A 25 5.39 -5.68 -26.93
CA ARG A 25 6.42 -5.71 -28.00
C ARG A 25 5.83 -5.74 -29.41
N ILE A 26 4.68 -6.40 -29.60
CA ILE A 26 3.96 -6.39 -30.89
C ILE A 26 3.49 -4.96 -31.20
N PHE A 27 2.94 -4.26 -30.20
CA PHE A 27 2.50 -2.88 -30.36
C PHE A 27 3.66 -1.92 -30.65
N ASP A 28 4.81 -2.14 -30.00
CA ASP A 28 6.04 -1.40 -30.28
C ASP A 28 6.48 -1.59 -31.73
N HIS A 29 6.46 -2.84 -32.25
CA HIS A 29 6.81 -3.14 -33.64
C HIS A 29 5.87 -2.46 -34.66
N LEU A 30 4.60 -2.32 -34.29
CA LEU A 30 3.58 -1.67 -35.13
C LEU A 30 3.56 -0.14 -34.99
N ASN A 31 4.45 0.45 -34.18
CA ASN A 31 4.45 1.88 -33.82
C ASN A 31 3.09 2.36 -33.25
N VAL A 32 2.40 1.48 -32.51
CA VAL A 32 1.12 1.79 -31.87
C VAL A 32 1.33 1.92 -30.36
N PRO A 33 0.95 3.04 -29.72
CA PRO A 33 1.18 3.22 -28.30
C PRO A 33 0.26 2.30 -27.46
N ALA A 34 0.86 1.63 -26.47
CA ALA A 34 0.18 0.73 -25.54
C ALA A 34 0.79 0.73 -24.13
N THR A 35 -0.09 0.60 -23.13
CA THR A 35 0.22 0.65 -21.69
C THR A 35 -0.55 -0.45 -20.95
N ILE A 36 0.04 -1.03 -19.91
CA ILE A 36 -0.65 -1.95 -19.00
C ILE A 36 -1.24 -1.16 -17.84
N VAL A 37 -2.49 -1.40 -17.49
CA VAL A 37 -3.15 -0.83 -16.31
C VAL A 37 -3.31 -1.91 -15.24
N THR A 38 -2.86 -1.65 -14.02
CA THR A 38 -3.00 -2.56 -12.87
C THR A 38 -3.95 -2.01 -11.82
N MET A 39 -4.84 -2.87 -11.32
CA MET A 39 -5.99 -2.51 -10.47
C MET A 39 -5.80 -2.76 -8.98
N LEU A 40 -4.77 -3.51 -8.57
CA LEU A 40 -4.44 -3.80 -7.18
C LEU A 40 -3.14 -3.09 -6.77
N TYR A 41 -3.07 -2.68 -5.51
CA TYR A 41 -1.85 -2.10 -4.96
C TYR A 41 -0.73 -3.16 -4.99
N ASN A 42 0.47 -2.75 -5.41
CA ASN A 42 1.61 -3.65 -5.52
C ASN A 42 2.85 -3.06 -4.86
N PHE A 43 3.21 -3.58 -3.68
CA PHE A 43 4.43 -3.19 -2.97
C PHE A 43 5.72 -3.62 -3.69
N ASP A 44 5.64 -4.53 -4.66
CA ASP A 44 6.80 -5.03 -5.41
C ASP A 44 6.90 -4.40 -6.81
N HIS A 45 6.17 -3.32 -7.07
CA HIS A 45 6.00 -2.76 -8.41
C HIS A 45 7.33 -2.47 -9.13
N GLN A 46 8.31 -1.81 -8.48
CA GLN A 46 9.58 -1.49 -9.11
C GLN A 46 10.35 -2.75 -9.50
N THR A 47 10.46 -3.71 -8.59
CA THR A 47 11.16 -4.97 -8.82
C THR A 47 10.50 -5.78 -9.93
N VAL A 48 9.16 -5.80 -9.99
CA VAL A 48 8.42 -6.49 -11.05
C VAL A 48 8.62 -5.81 -12.40
N GLU A 49 8.51 -4.48 -12.47
CA GLU A 49 8.69 -3.73 -13.71
C GLU A 49 10.12 -3.87 -14.27
N GLU A 50 11.13 -3.86 -13.40
CA GLU A 50 12.53 -4.09 -13.77
C GLU A 50 12.74 -5.52 -14.29
N LYS A 51 12.23 -6.52 -13.56
CA LYS A 51 12.31 -7.94 -13.96
C LYS A 51 11.67 -8.18 -15.33
N LEU A 52 10.49 -7.59 -15.57
CA LEU A 52 9.74 -7.75 -16.81
C LEU A 52 10.22 -6.82 -17.93
N LYS A 53 11.10 -5.87 -17.63
CA LYS A 53 11.60 -4.83 -18.55
C LYS A 53 10.46 -3.99 -19.14
N VAL A 54 9.53 -3.56 -18.28
CA VAL A 54 8.34 -2.77 -18.64
C VAL A 54 8.24 -1.45 -17.88
N LYS A 55 9.36 -0.98 -17.30
CA LYS A 55 9.42 0.32 -16.61
C LYS A 55 8.84 1.43 -17.48
N GLY A 56 7.92 2.22 -16.93
CA GLY A 56 7.22 3.30 -17.64
C GLY A 56 6.15 2.84 -18.64
N ARG A 57 5.85 1.54 -18.70
CA ARG A 57 4.77 0.96 -19.53
C ARG A 57 3.63 0.39 -18.70
N VAL A 58 3.68 0.60 -17.38
CA VAL A 58 2.68 0.15 -16.42
C VAL A 58 2.14 1.38 -15.69
N LEU A 59 0.82 1.50 -15.66
CA LEU A 59 0.09 2.46 -14.86
C LEU A 59 -0.64 1.68 -13.77
N ASN A 60 -0.26 1.87 -12.51
CA ASN A 60 -1.04 1.39 -11.38
C ASN A 60 -1.97 2.50 -10.90
N ILE A 61 -3.24 2.18 -10.69
CA ILE A 61 -4.24 3.19 -10.33
C ILE A 61 -3.90 3.92 -9.02
N TYR A 62 -3.31 3.23 -8.03
CA TYR A 62 -2.97 3.85 -6.76
C TYR A 62 -1.78 4.78 -6.94
N GLN A 63 -0.74 4.33 -7.63
CA GLN A 63 0.46 5.12 -7.90
C GLN A 63 0.16 6.37 -8.72
N PHE A 64 -0.78 6.27 -9.65
CA PHE A 64 -1.27 7.40 -10.45
C PHE A 64 -1.87 8.51 -9.56
N TYR A 65 -2.75 8.15 -8.62
CA TYR A 65 -3.40 9.14 -7.75
C TYR A 65 -2.51 9.61 -6.59
N GLN A 66 -1.67 8.74 -6.04
CA GLN A 66 -0.83 9.07 -4.89
C GLN A 66 0.45 9.82 -5.27
N GLN A 67 0.99 9.58 -6.48
CA GLN A 67 2.22 10.21 -6.97
C GLN A 67 3.37 10.17 -5.95
N LEU A 68 3.52 9.07 -5.21
CA LEU A 68 4.55 8.95 -4.18
C LEU A 68 5.94 8.94 -4.82
N PRO A 69 6.89 9.75 -4.32
CA PRO A 69 8.25 9.76 -4.83
C PRO A 69 9.05 8.64 -4.16
N TYR A 70 8.76 7.42 -4.60
CA TYR A 70 9.38 6.17 -4.19
C TYR A 70 10.91 6.27 -4.18
N ARG A 71 11.53 5.98 -3.03
CA ARG A 71 12.99 5.95 -2.86
C ARG A 71 13.38 4.81 -1.93
N ASP A 72 14.28 3.97 -2.39
CA ASP A 72 14.78 2.85 -1.61
C ASP A 72 15.88 3.30 -0.63
N ASP A 73 15.49 3.90 0.50
CA ASP A 73 16.42 4.34 1.56
C ASP A 73 16.03 3.75 2.92
N PRO A 74 16.75 2.71 3.40
CA PRO A 74 16.49 2.07 4.68
C PRO A 74 16.70 2.97 5.92
N THR A 75 17.45 4.07 5.81
CA THR A 75 17.72 4.95 6.96
C THR A 75 16.48 5.71 7.40
N VAL A 76 15.57 6.00 6.46
CA VAL A 76 14.32 6.72 6.73
C VAL A 76 13.35 5.85 7.53
N ASP A 77 13.31 4.54 7.26
CA ASP A 77 12.49 3.59 8.01
C ASP A 77 12.81 3.66 9.52
N GLN A 78 14.10 3.75 9.88
CA GLN A 78 14.53 3.83 11.28
C GLN A 78 14.02 5.09 11.99
N ALA A 79 13.99 6.22 11.29
CA ALA A 79 13.45 7.47 11.83
C ALA A 79 11.93 7.36 12.11
N ILE A 80 11.17 6.79 11.16
CA ILE A 80 9.73 6.56 11.30
C ILE A 80 9.45 5.59 12.45
N ILE A 81 10.19 4.49 12.53
CA ILE A 81 10.07 3.48 13.59
C ILE A 81 10.33 4.09 14.96
N LYS A 82 11.44 4.84 15.10
CA LYS A 82 11.78 5.52 16.35
C LYS A 82 10.68 6.48 16.78
N GLN A 83 10.16 7.28 15.84
CA GLN A 83 9.06 8.20 16.12
C GLN A 83 7.81 7.45 16.59
N ALA A 84 7.41 6.39 15.89
CA ALA A 84 6.21 5.61 16.21
C ALA A 84 6.30 4.90 17.57
N LEU A 85 7.47 4.42 17.95
CA LEU A 85 7.70 3.75 19.23
C LEU A 85 7.88 4.71 20.42
N THR A 86 8.09 6.00 20.16
CA THR A 86 8.22 7.04 21.21
C THR A 86 6.84 7.46 21.69
N VAL A 87 6.20 6.59 22.50
CA VAL A 87 4.88 6.84 23.09
C VAL A 87 5.02 7.20 24.57
N PRO A 88 4.48 8.33 25.03
CA PRO A 88 4.55 8.72 26.44
C PRO A 88 4.04 7.65 27.40
N GLY A 89 4.84 7.35 28.44
CA GLY A 89 4.51 6.33 29.44
C GLY A 89 4.57 4.89 28.94
N CYS A 90 5.15 4.65 27.75
CA CYS A 90 5.41 3.31 27.24
C CYS A 90 6.89 2.95 27.37
N GLN A 91 7.15 1.66 27.54
CA GLN A 91 8.48 1.04 27.44
C GLN A 91 8.59 0.37 26.08
N VAL A 92 9.71 0.59 25.39
CA VAL A 92 9.99 -0.11 24.13
C VAL A 92 10.59 -1.47 24.44
N LYS A 93 10.00 -2.53 23.88
CA LYS A 93 10.53 -3.88 23.91
C LYS A 93 10.43 -4.45 22.49
N ASP A 94 11.57 -4.91 21.97
CA ASP A 94 11.71 -5.36 20.59
C ASP A 94 11.21 -4.29 19.61
N ASN A 95 10.24 -4.64 18.76
CA ASN A 95 9.60 -3.79 17.77
C ASN A 95 8.26 -3.20 18.26
N CYS A 96 7.97 -3.25 19.56
CA CYS A 96 6.71 -2.73 20.11
C CYS A 96 6.93 -1.74 21.28
N ALA A 97 5.99 -0.82 21.46
CA ALA A 97 5.87 0.04 22.63
C ALA A 97 4.73 -0.46 23.54
N LEU A 98 5.02 -0.65 24.83
CA LEU A 98 4.13 -1.27 25.81
C LEU A 98 3.81 -0.32 26.96
N ARG A 99 2.54 -0.27 27.38
CA ARG A 99 2.11 0.43 28.60
C ARG A 99 1.52 -0.59 29.57
N ASN A 100 2.08 -0.68 30.78
CA ASN A 100 1.67 -1.66 31.81
C ASN A 100 1.65 -3.10 31.28
N GLY A 101 2.68 -3.50 30.52
CA GLY A 101 2.79 -4.83 29.92
C GLY A 101 1.87 -5.09 28.71
N LYS A 102 1.04 -4.13 28.30
CA LYS A 102 0.17 -4.25 27.11
C LYS A 102 0.74 -3.49 25.92
N VAL A 103 0.75 -4.11 24.75
CA VAL A 103 1.20 -3.48 23.50
C VAL A 103 0.26 -2.33 23.11
N ARG A 104 0.84 -1.21 22.69
CA ARG A 104 0.13 -0.01 22.23
C ARG A 104 0.50 0.36 20.81
N VAL A 105 1.76 0.16 20.44
CA VAL A 105 2.24 0.32 19.08
C VAL A 105 3.12 -0.87 18.76
N CYS A 106 2.99 -1.45 17.57
CA CYS A 106 3.96 -2.44 17.11
C CYS A 106 4.28 -2.30 15.62
N VAL A 107 5.57 -2.42 15.31
CA VAL A 107 6.13 -2.24 13.98
C VAL A 107 6.31 -3.59 13.32
N ASN A 108 5.83 -3.74 12.09
CA ASN A 108 5.95 -4.97 11.31
C ASN A 108 6.81 -4.74 10.07
N PHE A 109 7.58 -5.77 9.71
CA PHE A 109 8.57 -5.71 8.62
C PHE A 109 8.21 -6.65 7.48
N ARG A 110 8.60 -6.26 6.26
CA ARG A 110 8.54 -7.10 5.05
C ARG A 110 9.87 -6.95 4.32
N ASN A 111 10.54 -8.06 4.04
CA ASN A 111 11.86 -8.07 3.38
C ASN A 111 12.89 -7.15 4.07
N GLY A 112 12.88 -7.10 5.42
CA GLY A 112 13.80 -6.26 6.20
C GLY A 112 13.48 -4.76 6.20
N ARG A 113 12.36 -4.35 5.60
CA ARG A 113 11.90 -2.95 5.51
C ARG A 113 10.63 -2.72 6.32
N LEU A 114 10.40 -1.48 6.73
CA LEU A 114 9.15 -1.09 7.38
C LEU A 114 7.97 -1.42 6.47
N TYR A 115 7.02 -2.22 6.95
CA TYR A 115 5.84 -2.60 6.18
C TYR A 115 4.59 -1.92 6.71
N TYR A 116 4.27 -2.10 7.99
CA TYR A 116 3.17 -1.39 8.62
C TYR A 116 3.37 -1.24 10.12
N ILE A 117 2.64 -0.29 10.70
CA ILE A 117 2.63 -0.02 12.13
C ILE A 117 1.21 -0.18 12.64
N ASP A 118 1.02 -1.05 13.63
CA ASP A 118 -0.24 -1.23 14.35
C ASP A 118 -0.32 -0.29 15.54
N TYR A 119 -1.48 0.35 15.71
CA TYR A 119 -1.84 1.14 16.88
C TYR A 119 -3.02 0.48 17.58
N LEU A 120 -2.79 0.03 18.81
CA LEU A 120 -3.71 -0.79 19.58
C LEU A 120 -4.35 0.02 20.71
N ASP A 121 -5.63 -0.26 20.95
CA ASP A 121 -6.39 0.30 22.05
C ASP A 121 -5.93 -0.24 23.42
N GLN A 122 -6.64 0.14 24.48
CA GLN A 122 -6.27 -0.28 25.83
C GLN A 122 -6.41 -1.78 26.11
N TYR A 123 -7.24 -2.48 25.32
CA TYR A 123 -7.58 -3.88 25.42
C TYR A 123 -6.75 -4.79 24.50
N GLY A 124 -6.00 -4.19 23.56
CA GLY A 124 -5.15 -4.91 22.62
C GLY A 124 -5.81 -5.13 21.25
N PHE A 125 -6.90 -4.43 20.93
CA PHE A 125 -7.47 -4.44 19.59
C PHE A 125 -6.82 -3.35 18.74
N THR A 126 -6.51 -3.66 17.48
CA THR A 126 -6.01 -2.66 16.52
C THR A 126 -7.12 -1.65 16.23
N ASN A 127 -6.83 -0.36 16.41
CA ASN A 127 -7.70 0.75 15.98
C ASN A 127 -7.29 1.28 14.61
N ARG A 128 -5.98 1.28 14.35
CA ARG A 128 -5.38 1.87 13.16
C ARG A 128 -4.15 1.08 12.74
N ARG A 129 -3.95 0.92 11.44
CA ARG A 129 -2.73 0.36 10.85
C ARG A 129 -2.24 1.25 9.72
N ASP A 130 -1.01 1.75 9.83
CA ASP A 130 -0.39 2.58 8.80
C ASP A 130 0.56 1.73 7.96
N PHE A 131 0.32 1.63 6.67
CA PHE A 131 1.18 0.92 5.73
C PHE A 131 2.18 1.86 5.07
N TYR A 132 3.40 1.38 4.88
CA TYR A 132 4.52 2.12 4.31
C TYR A 132 5.04 1.43 3.06
N ASP A 133 5.34 2.23 2.05
CA ASP A 133 5.96 1.80 0.79
C ASP A 133 7.11 2.76 0.47
N GLN A 134 8.34 2.24 0.51
CA GLN A 134 9.58 3.00 0.32
C GLN A 134 9.59 4.34 1.08
N ARG A 135 9.41 4.25 2.40
CA ARG A 135 9.29 5.34 3.40
C ARG A 135 7.97 6.12 3.45
N TRP A 136 7.14 6.03 2.42
CA TRP A 136 5.91 6.82 2.34
C TRP A 136 4.75 6.08 2.98
N ARG A 137 3.98 6.74 3.86
CA ARG A 137 2.72 6.18 4.34
C ARG A 137 1.74 6.12 3.18
N THR A 138 1.62 4.95 2.57
CA THR A 138 0.82 4.77 1.36
C THR A 138 -0.67 4.71 1.69
N TYR A 139 -1.07 3.95 2.70
CA TYR A 139 -2.45 3.94 3.15
C TYR A 139 -2.57 3.60 4.63
N THR A 140 -3.71 3.95 5.20
CA THR A 140 -4.09 3.60 6.58
C THR A 140 -5.36 2.77 6.55
N GLU A 141 -5.40 1.74 7.37
CA GLU A 141 -6.61 0.98 7.70
C GLU A 141 -7.14 1.39 9.07
N TYR A 142 -8.45 1.56 9.16
CA TYR A 142 -9.17 1.89 10.38
C TYR A 142 -10.11 0.76 10.76
N PHE A 143 -10.12 0.44 12.05
CA PHE A 143 -10.83 -0.70 12.58
C PHE A 143 -11.81 -0.25 13.68
N GLU A 144 -12.96 -0.91 13.74
CA GLU A 144 -13.89 -0.81 14.88
C GLU A 144 -13.76 -2.03 15.80
N ASP A 145 -14.65 -2.12 16.79
CA ASP A 145 -14.75 -3.23 17.74
C ASP A 145 -14.59 -4.60 17.07
N LYS A 146 -13.91 -5.51 17.78
CA LYS A 146 -13.54 -6.86 17.30
C LYS A 146 -12.59 -6.84 16.09
N GLY A 147 -11.89 -5.74 15.84
CA GLY A 147 -10.89 -5.62 14.78
C GLY A 147 -11.50 -5.64 13.39
N ARG A 148 -12.70 -5.11 13.22
CA ARG A 148 -13.36 -5.07 11.91
C ARG A 148 -12.88 -3.87 11.12
N LEU A 149 -12.35 -4.10 9.92
CA LEU A 149 -11.96 -3.04 8.99
C LEU A 149 -13.20 -2.26 8.53
N ILE A 150 -13.20 -0.95 8.75
CA ILE A 150 -14.29 -0.06 8.35
C ILE A 150 -13.90 0.89 7.22
N ALA A 151 -12.62 1.27 7.15
CA ALA A 151 -12.13 2.15 6.12
C ALA A 151 -10.66 1.90 5.79
N ARG A 152 -10.30 2.14 4.53
CA ARG A 152 -8.92 2.28 4.09
C ARG A 152 -8.75 3.58 3.33
N GLN A 153 -7.75 4.38 3.70
CA GLN A 153 -7.46 5.68 3.07
C GLN A 153 -6.07 5.67 2.45
N TYR A 154 -5.97 5.98 1.17
CA TYR A 154 -4.70 6.13 0.45
C TYR A 154 -4.32 7.61 0.36
N TYR A 155 -3.03 7.90 0.52
CA TYR A 155 -2.52 9.27 0.59
C TYR A 155 -1.55 9.56 -0.54
N ASP A 156 -1.48 10.83 -0.94
CA ASP A 156 -0.37 11.36 -1.72
C ASP A 156 0.87 11.68 -0.87
N HIS A 157 1.90 12.23 -1.50
CA HIS A 157 3.16 12.59 -0.85
C HIS A 157 3.04 13.75 0.16
N ASP A 158 1.99 14.57 0.07
CA ASP A 158 1.67 15.62 1.02
C ASP A 158 0.81 15.10 2.19
N GLY A 159 0.44 13.81 2.16
CA GLY A 159 -0.42 13.18 3.15
C GLY A 159 -1.90 13.46 2.96
N GLN A 160 -2.31 14.01 1.81
CA GLN A 160 -3.71 14.25 1.48
C GLN A 160 -4.38 12.97 1.03
N VAL A 161 -5.61 12.75 1.49
CA VAL A 161 -6.40 11.58 1.09
C VAL A 161 -6.76 11.68 -0.38
N LYS A 162 -6.48 10.62 -1.14
CA LYS A 162 -6.82 10.49 -2.56
C LYS A 162 -7.88 9.44 -2.82
N ILE A 163 -7.84 8.32 -2.11
CA ILE A 163 -8.79 7.22 -2.29
C ILE A 163 -9.28 6.75 -0.94
N ILE A 164 -10.59 6.59 -0.79
CA ILE A 164 -11.21 6.02 0.42
C ILE A 164 -12.01 4.80 0.03
N TYR A 165 -11.71 3.67 0.67
CA TYR A 165 -12.52 2.46 0.60
C TYR A 165 -13.30 2.36 1.91
N HIS A 166 -14.61 2.17 1.82
CA HIS A 166 -15.48 1.91 2.97
C HIS A 166 -15.92 0.46 2.96
N TYR A 167 -15.94 -0.13 4.14
CA TYR A 167 -16.29 -1.52 4.34
C TYR A 167 -17.42 -1.65 5.35
N ARG A 168 -18.22 -2.71 5.18
CA ARG A 168 -19.11 -3.21 6.22
C ARG A 168 -18.65 -4.59 6.69
N GLY A 169 -19.14 -5.02 7.85
CA GLY A 169 -18.93 -6.38 8.33
C GLY A 169 -19.66 -7.42 7.48
N GLY A 170 -18.93 -8.46 7.09
CA GLY A 170 -19.47 -9.70 6.54
C GLY A 170 -19.44 -10.85 7.55
N GLU A 171 -19.84 -12.02 7.09
CA GLU A 171 -19.73 -13.27 7.84
C GLU A 171 -18.27 -13.54 8.25
N GLY A 172 -18.06 -14.04 9.47
CA GLY A 172 -16.71 -14.33 9.98
C GLY A 172 -15.79 -13.11 10.11
N ASN A 173 -16.33 -11.90 10.18
CA ASN A 173 -15.58 -10.63 10.20
C ASN A 173 -14.79 -10.34 8.91
N VAL A 174 -15.18 -10.95 7.79
CA VAL A 174 -14.62 -10.62 6.48
C VAL A 174 -15.13 -9.25 6.04
N PRO A 175 -14.25 -8.28 5.72
CA PRO A 175 -14.68 -6.96 5.28
C PRO A 175 -15.30 -7.03 3.88
N ILE A 176 -16.50 -6.46 3.73
CA ILE A 176 -17.19 -6.33 2.44
C ILE A 176 -17.05 -4.88 2.00
N LEU A 177 -16.36 -4.64 0.88
CA LEU A 177 -16.23 -3.32 0.27
C LEU A 177 -17.60 -2.81 -0.20
N THR A 178 -18.01 -1.64 0.27
CA THR A 178 -19.32 -1.05 -0.04
C THR A 178 -19.22 0.22 -0.87
N LEU A 179 -18.15 0.98 -0.74
CA LEU A 179 -17.97 2.24 -1.46
C LEU A 179 -16.48 2.50 -1.71
N ILE A 180 -16.18 2.98 -2.91
CA ILE A 180 -14.89 3.59 -3.25
C ILE A 180 -15.16 5.06 -3.55
N GLN A 181 -14.45 5.96 -2.86
CA GLN A 181 -14.47 7.38 -3.15
C GLN A 181 -13.10 7.81 -3.66
N LEU A 182 -13.10 8.52 -4.78
CA LEU A 182 -11.95 9.28 -5.25
C LEU A 182 -12.07 10.69 -4.69
N VAL A 183 -11.04 11.14 -3.99
CA VAL A 183 -10.94 12.49 -3.43
C VAL A 183 -9.89 13.21 -4.27
N ASP A 184 -10.36 13.76 -5.39
CA ASP A 184 -9.55 14.60 -6.24
C ASP A 184 -10.18 15.99 -6.25
N GLN A 185 -9.43 17.01 -5.84
CA GLN A 185 -9.95 18.37 -5.64
C GLN A 185 -10.13 19.14 -6.96
N GLY A 186 -10.44 18.44 -8.06
CA GLY A 186 -10.76 19.06 -9.35
C GLY A 186 -9.64 19.89 -9.96
N GLN A 187 -8.36 19.53 -9.72
CA GLN A 187 -7.27 20.08 -10.53
C GLN A 187 -7.13 19.24 -11.80
N GLU A 188 -7.92 19.59 -12.82
CA GLU A 188 -7.62 19.31 -14.23
C GLU A 188 -6.43 20.15 -14.72
#